data_AF-A0A1Z9K546-F1
#
_entry.id   AF-A0A1Z9K546-F1
#
_cell.length_a   1.000
_cell.length_b   1.000
_cell.length_c   1.000
_cell.angle_alpha   90.00
_cell.angle_beta   90.00
_cell.angle_gamma   90.00
#
_symmetry.space_group_name_H-M   'P 1'
#
loop_
_entity.id
_entity.type
_entity.pdbx_description
1 polymer ?
#
loop_
_entity_poly.entity_id
_entity_poly.type
_entity_poly.pdbx_seq_one_letter_code
_entity_poly.pdbx_strand_id
1 'polypeptide(L)'
;MKKNNVKLGMNESDFRKKLLGFLHKSPTPFHVVSDIAETLQQQDFAELKEVEKWDIEPGKYFVRRNDSSIIAFQLGQRPIEETGLRMVGAHTDSPGLKLKPLPIIRRKGLFQLGVEVYGGALLNPWFDRDLSIAGRITKATKNGKIESIIIDAKEPLAFIPSL
;
A
#
# COMPACT_ATOMS: atom_id res chain seq x y z
N MET A 1 10.81 -14.70 37.10
CA MET A 1 10.76 -14.02 35.78
C MET A 1 9.36 -13.46 35.57
N LYS A 2 9.17 -12.14 35.66
CA LYS A 2 7.87 -11.51 35.44
C LYS A 2 7.56 -11.56 33.94
N LYS A 3 6.51 -12.28 33.55
CA LYS A 3 5.94 -12.19 32.20
C LYS A 3 5.42 -10.78 32.03
N ASN A 4 6.15 -9.94 31.29
CA ASN A 4 5.62 -8.67 30.82
C ASN A 4 4.53 -8.99 29.79
N ASN A 5 3.30 -9.10 30.28
CA ASN A 5 2.13 -9.07 29.43
C ASN A 5 2.06 -7.67 28.83
N VAL A 6 2.58 -7.53 27.61
CA VAL A 6 2.21 -6.41 26.74
C VAL A 6 0.70 -6.54 26.56
N LYS A 7 -0.07 -5.71 27.28
CA LYS A 7 -1.48 -5.52 26.97
C LYS A 7 -1.53 -4.88 25.59
N LEU A 8 -1.66 -5.69 24.54
CA LEU A 8 -2.25 -5.22 23.29
C LEU A 8 -3.59 -4.61 23.71
N GLY A 9 -3.71 -3.28 23.65
CA GLY A 9 -4.92 -2.55 24.06
C GLY A 9 -6.15 -2.82 23.18
N MET A 10 -6.13 -3.89 22.39
CA MET A 10 -7.14 -4.29 21.43
C MET A 10 -7.45 -5.76 21.65
N ASN A 11 -8.73 -6.09 21.85
CA ASN A 11 -9.15 -7.48 21.87
C ASN A 11 -9.03 -8.09 20.45
N GLU A 12 -9.06 -9.42 20.39
CA GLU A 12 -8.86 -10.17 19.14
C GLU A 12 -9.92 -9.87 18.07
N SER A 13 -11.17 -9.69 18.48
CA SER A 13 -12.28 -9.36 17.57
C SER A 13 -12.05 -8.01 16.88
N ASP A 14 -11.60 -7.00 17.64
CA ASP A 14 -11.34 -5.67 17.10
C ASP A 14 -10.11 -5.66 16.19
N PHE A 15 -9.08 -6.44 16.53
CA PHE A 15 -7.93 -6.67 15.65
C PHE A 15 -8.35 -7.27 14.31
N ARG A 16 -9.12 -8.35 14.33
CA ARG A 16 -9.60 -8.99 13.10
C ARG A 16 -10.42 -8.03 12.24
N LYS A 17 -11.34 -7.27 12.84
CA LYS A 17 -12.16 -6.28 12.13
C LYS A 17 -11.30 -5.20 11.46
N LYS A 18 -10.32 -4.65 12.19
CA LYS A 18 -9.40 -3.64 11.65
C LYS A 18 -8.53 -4.22 10.53
N LEU A 19 -8.00 -5.42 10.70
CA LEU A 19 -7.20 -6.10 9.68
C LEU A 19 -8.00 -6.36 8.40
N LEU A 20 -9.21 -6.89 8.50
CA LEU A 20 -10.06 -7.11 7.32
C LEU A 20 -10.42 -5.78 6.65
N GLY A 21 -10.75 -4.75 7.44
CA GLY A 21 -11.01 -3.41 6.91
C GLY A 21 -9.80 -2.83 6.16
N PHE A 22 -8.59 -3.00 6.71
CA PHE A 22 -7.34 -2.61 6.08
C PHE A 22 -7.13 -3.35 4.75
N LEU A 23 -7.25 -4.68 4.75
CA LEU A 23 -7.08 -5.50 3.54
C LEU A 23 -8.08 -5.10 2.43
N HIS A 24 -9.34 -4.84 2.79
CA HIS A 24 -10.35 -4.40 1.82
C HIS A 24 -10.07 -3.02 1.22
N LYS A 25 -9.47 -2.11 1.98
CA LYS A 25 -9.12 -0.77 1.52
C LYS A 25 -7.81 -0.73 0.74
N SER A 26 -7.01 -1.78 0.79
CA SER A 26 -5.63 -1.78 0.30
C SER A 26 -5.36 -2.79 -0.83
N PRO A 27 -6.07 -2.70 -1.98
CA PRO A 27 -5.90 -3.66 -3.08
C PRO A 27 -4.54 -3.53 -3.80
N THR A 28 -3.81 -2.43 -3.61
CA THR A 28 -2.48 -2.22 -4.20
C THR A 28 -1.52 -1.55 -3.21
N PRO A 29 -0.19 -1.62 -3.44
CA PRO A 29 0.79 -0.95 -2.58
C PRO A 29 0.53 0.54 -2.36
N PHE A 30 -0.03 1.23 -3.36
CA PHE A 30 -0.36 2.64 -3.26
C PHE A 30 -1.47 2.89 -2.24
N HIS A 31 -2.46 2.00 -2.18
CA HIS A 31 -3.54 2.09 -1.18
C HIS A 31 -3.05 1.71 0.21
N VAL A 32 -2.17 0.71 0.33
CA VAL A 32 -1.50 0.35 1.59
C VAL A 32 -0.80 1.57 2.18
N VAL A 33 0.06 2.23 1.39
CA VAL A 33 0.83 3.39 1.86
C VAL A 33 -0.07 4.58 2.15
N SER A 34 -1.13 4.80 1.36
CA SER A 34 -2.10 5.87 1.62
C SER A 34 -2.81 5.67 2.96
N ASP A 35 -3.31 4.46 3.25
CA ASP A 35 -4.04 4.15 4.48
C ASP A 35 -3.12 4.19 5.71
N ILE A 36 -1.87 3.68 5.59
CA ILE A 36 -0.87 3.80 6.66
C ILE A 36 -0.51 5.27 6.92
N ALA A 37 -0.30 6.09 5.88
CA ALA A 37 0.02 7.50 6.04
C ALA A 37 -1.11 8.27 6.75
N GLU A 38 -2.37 8.02 6.37
CA GLU A 38 -3.54 8.62 7.03
C GLU A 38 -3.60 8.19 8.51
N THR A 39 -3.41 6.89 8.79
CA THR A 39 -3.39 6.36 10.17
C THR A 39 -2.27 6.99 11.00
N LEU A 40 -1.08 7.16 10.43
CA LEU A 40 0.06 7.79 11.10
C LEU A 40 -0.20 9.26 11.41
N GLN A 41 -0.79 10.00 10.46
CA GLN A 41 -1.20 11.40 10.66
C GLN A 41 -2.23 11.54 11.79
N GLN A 42 -3.21 10.62 11.87
CA GLN A 42 -4.16 10.54 12.98
C GLN A 42 -3.52 10.18 14.33
N GLN A 43 -2.25 9.80 14.35
CA GLN A 43 -1.47 9.46 15.55
C GLN A 43 -0.31 10.46 15.79
N ASP A 44 -0.45 11.66 15.23
CA ASP A 44 0.45 12.81 15.37
C ASP A 44 1.85 12.59 14.77
N PHE A 45 1.98 11.72 13.76
CA PHE A 45 3.19 11.64 12.97
C PHE A 45 3.21 12.75 11.92
N ALA A 46 4.34 13.46 11.81
CA ALA A 46 4.58 14.44 10.75
C ALA A 46 5.16 13.76 9.49
N GLU A 47 4.62 14.10 8.32
CA GLU A 47 5.20 13.64 7.05
C GLU A 47 6.43 14.47 6.69
N LEU A 48 7.54 13.79 6.41
CA LEU A 48 8.76 14.38 5.86
C LEU A 48 8.82 14.14 4.35
N LYS A 49 9.30 15.13 3.60
CA LYS A 49 9.55 15.00 2.15
C LYS A 49 11.01 14.65 1.92
N GLU A 50 11.24 13.57 1.17
CA GLU A 50 12.59 13.07 0.88
C GLU A 50 13.49 14.08 0.16
N VAL A 51 12.88 15.01 -0.59
CA VAL A 51 13.59 16.06 -1.35
C VAL A 51 13.96 17.29 -0.52
N GLU A 52 13.52 17.36 0.73
CA GLU A 52 13.76 18.48 1.64
C GLU A 52 14.84 18.13 2.66
N LYS A 53 15.59 19.14 3.13
CA LYS A 53 16.46 18.96 4.29
C LYS A 53 15.61 18.72 5.52
N TRP A 54 15.91 17.67 6.28
CA TRP A 54 15.23 17.40 7.56
C TRP A 54 15.98 18.10 8.69
N ASP A 55 15.29 19.02 9.36
CA ASP A 55 15.72 19.64 10.60
C ASP A 55 14.64 19.30 11.64
N ILE A 56 14.85 18.20 12.37
CA ILE A 56 13.81 17.54 13.17
C ILE A 56 14.28 17.33 14.61
N GLU A 57 13.34 17.48 15.54
CA GLU A 57 13.51 17.30 16.97
C GLU A 57 12.96 15.93 17.41
N PRO A 58 13.15 15.50 18.68
CA PRO A 58 12.50 14.31 19.20
C PRO A 58 10.97 14.34 18.95
N GLY A 59 10.47 13.32 18.25
CA GLY A 59 9.12 13.36 17.68
C GLY A 59 8.77 12.13 16.85
N LYS A 60 7.60 12.14 16.23
CA LYS A 60 7.07 11.06 15.40
C LYS A 60 7.02 11.50 13.95
N TYR A 61 7.64 10.73 13.05
CA TYR A 61 7.79 11.11 11.65
C TYR A 61 7.58 9.93 10.72
N PHE A 62 7.14 10.23 9.50
CA PHE A 62 7.16 9.24 8.42
C PHE A 62 7.57 9.86 7.11
N VAL A 63 8.13 9.05 6.23
CA VAL A 63 8.52 9.42 4.86
C VAL A 63 7.98 8.38 3.89
N ARG A 64 7.55 8.85 2.72
CA ARG A 64 7.08 8.00 1.62
C ARG A 64 8.04 8.09 0.44
N ARG A 65 8.23 6.97 -0.26
CA ARG A 65 8.93 6.93 -1.54
C ARG A 65 8.05 6.26 -2.59
N ASN A 66 7.91 6.93 -3.75
CA ASN A 66 7.07 6.51 -4.87
C ASN A 66 5.59 6.25 -4.50
N ASP A 67 5.13 6.73 -3.34
CA ASP A 67 3.82 6.40 -2.75
C ASP A 67 3.53 4.88 -2.61
N SER A 68 4.56 4.03 -2.73
CA SER A 68 4.44 2.57 -2.61
C SER A 68 5.26 1.99 -1.47
N SER A 69 6.18 2.79 -0.91
CA SER A 69 6.97 2.45 0.28
C SER A 69 6.82 3.54 1.34
N ILE A 70 6.82 3.14 2.61
CA ILE A 70 6.70 4.05 3.75
C ILE A 70 7.62 3.60 4.88
N ILE A 71 8.27 4.57 5.52
CA ILE A 71 9.04 4.37 6.76
C ILE A 71 8.44 5.29 7.80
N ALA A 72 8.05 4.74 8.95
CA ALA A 72 7.61 5.49 10.11
C ALA A 72 8.59 5.25 11.26
N PHE A 73 8.96 6.31 11.97
CA PHE A 73 9.90 6.24 13.07
C PHE A 73 9.56 7.24 14.17
N GLN A 74 9.98 6.93 15.39
CA GLN A 74 9.91 7.85 16.52
C GLN A 74 11.31 8.14 17.02
N LEU A 75 11.71 9.41 16.95
CA LEU A 75 12.99 9.90 17.44
C LEU A 75 12.86 10.19 18.94
N GLY A 76 13.71 9.54 19.74
CA GLY A 76 13.78 9.75 21.19
C GLY A 76 14.60 10.99 21.55
N GLN A 77 14.64 11.33 22.84
CA GLN A 77 15.40 12.48 23.35
C GLN A 77 16.89 12.18 23.55
N ARG A 78 17.27 10.91 23.69
CA ARG A 78 18.66 10.50 23.90
C ARG A 78 19.35 10.19 22.57
N PRO A 79 20.67 10.38 22.47
CA PRO A 79 21.41 10.08 21.26
C PRO A 79 21.25 8.62 20.82
N ILE A 80 21.26 8.40 19.50
CA ILE A 80 21.03 7.06 18.92
C ILE A 80 22.21 6.12 19.19
N GLU A 81 23.42 6.66 19.33
CA GLU A 81 24.64 5.95 19.70
C GLU A 81 24.55 5.30 21.10
N GLU A 82 23.74 5.86 22.01
CA GLU A 82 23.51 5.31 23.34
C GLU A 82 22.32 4.35 23.40
N THR A 83 21.31 4.57 22.56
CA THR A 83 20.01 3.88 22.65
C THR A 83 19.80 2.79 21.60
N GLY A 84 20.55 2.84 20.50
CA GLY A 84 20.41 1.98 19.35
C GLY A 84 19.09 2.18 18.61
N LEU A 85 18.81 1.29 17.67
CA LEU A 85 17.62 1.33 16.83
C LEU A 85 16.80 0.03 16.97
N ARG A 86 15.49 0.17 17.12
CA ARG A 86 14.54 -0.96 17.11
C ARG A 86 13.72 -0.89 15.84
N MET A 87 13.91 -1.87 14.95
CA MET A 87 13.26 -1.88 13.64
C MET A 87 12.44 -3.13 13.44
N VAL A 88 11.33 -2.97 12.71
CA VAL A 88 10.58 -4.05 12.09
C VAL A 88 10.40 -3.69 10.62
N GLY A 89 10.54 -4.70 9.75
CA GLY A 89 10.36 -4.55 8.31
C GLY A 89 9.29 -5.50 7.79
N ALA A 90 8.49 -4.99 6.86
CA ALA A 90 7.55 -5.75 6.05
C ALA A 90 7.52 -5.14 4.64
N HIS A 91 6.77 -5.73 3.72
CA HIS A 91 6.59 -5.21 2.36
C HIS A 91 5.11 -4.98 2.06
N THR A 92 4.82 -4.02 1.18
CA THR A 92 3.45 -3.54 0.87
C THR A 92 2.84 -4.21 -0.36
N ASP A 93 3.64 -4.95 -1.11
CA ASP A 93 3.25 -5.62 -2.34
C ASP A 93 2.83 -7.07 -2.11
N SER A 94 2.11 -7.60 -3.09
CA SER A 94 1.67 -8.99 -3.12
C SER A 94 1.70 -9.48 -4.56
N PRO A 95 1.94 -10.77 -4.80
CA PRO A 95 1.86 -11.32 -6.14
C PRO A 95 0.48 -11.10 -6.78
N GLY A 96 0.43 -10.81 -8.07
CA GLY A 96 -0.83 -10.63 -8.78
C GLY A 96 -0.69 -10.26 -10.25
N LEU A 97 -1.80 -9.85 -10.85
CA LEU A 97 -1.85 -9.50 -12.27
C LEU A 97 -1.81 -7.98 -12.44
N LYS A 98 -0.88 -7.49 -13.28
CA LYS A 98 -0.76 -6.06 -13.62
C LYS A 98 -1.11 -5.84 -15.08
N LEU A 99 -1.74 -4.71 -15.39
CA LEU A 99 -1.99 -4.33 -16.78
C LEU A 99 -0.65 -4.03 -17.48
N LYS A 100 -0.49 -4.58 -18.69
CA LYS A 100 0.63 -4.20 -19.56
C LYS A 100 0.49 -2.74 -20.02
N PRO A 101 1.59 -2.06 -20.40
CA PRO A 101 1.52 -0.67 -20.90
C PRO A 101 0.58 -0.48 -22.10
N LEU A 102 0.48 -1.49 -22.97
CA LEU A 102 -0.47 -1.55 -24.08
C LEU A 102 -1.42 -2.74 -23.82
N PRO A 103 -2.45 -2.57 -22.98
CA PRO A 103 -3.23 -3.71 -22.49
C PRO A 103 -4.38 -4.08 -23.43
N ILE A 104 -4.74 -3.25 -24.40
CA ILE A 104 -5.94 -3.48 -25.22
C ILE A 104 -5.69 -4.57 -26.25
N ILE A 105 -6.46 -5.65 -26.18
CA ILE A 105 -6.46 -6.75 -27.14
C ILE A 105 -7.90 -6.97 -27.64
N ARG A 106 -8.08 -7.10 -28.96
CA ARG A 106 -9.37 -7.46 -29.57
C ARG A 106 -9.22 -8.79 -30.28
N ARG A 107 -9.87 -9.83 -29.76
CA ARG A 107 -9.73 -11.20 -30.30
C ARG A 107 -11.03 -11.97 -30.11
N LYS A 108 -11.45 -12.71 -31.14
CA LYS A 108 -12.66 -13.57 -31.11
C LYS A 108 -13.92 -12.84 -30.65
N GLY A 109 -14.09 -11.57 -31.04
CA GLY A 109 -15.25 -10.75 -30.66
C GLY A 109 -15.22 -10.22 -29.23
N LEU A 110 -14.16 -10.49 -28.45
CA LEU A 110 -14.00 -10.04 -27.08
C LEU A 110 -13.02 -8.87 -26.99
N PHE A 111 -13.32 -7.94 -26.08
CA PHE A 111 -12.37 -6.95 -25.58
C PHE A 111 -11.62 -7.57 -24.40
N GLN A 112 -10.31 -7.68 -24.51
CA GLN A 112 -9.45 -8.33 -23.52
C GLN A 112 -8.40 -7.35 -23.01
N LEU A 113 -7.98 -7.56 -21.77
CA LEU A 113 -6.91 -6.81 -21.12
C LEU A 113 -5.68 -7.72 -20.99
N GLY A 114 -4.61 -7.35 -21.67
CA GLY A 114 -3.29 -7.97 -21.54
C GLY A 114 -2.69 -7.66 -20.18
N VAL A 115 -2.40 -8.72 -19.42
CA VAL A 115 -1.77 -8.62 -18.11
C VAL A 115 -0.38 -9.26 -18.10
N GLU A 116 0.44 -8.85 -17.14
CA GLU A 116 1.70 -9.48 -16.76
C GLU A 116 1.60 -10.01 -15.34
N VAL A 117 2.33 -11.10 -15.07
CA VAL A 117 2.41 -11.69 -13.74
C VAL A 117 3.47 -10.94 -12.94
N TYR A 118 3.05 -10.43 -11.79
CA TYR A 118 3.94 -9.82 -10.82
C TYR A 118 4.16 -10.77 -9.63
N GLY A 119 5.42 -11.03 -9.30
CA GLY A 119 5.80 -11.94 -8.22
C GLY A 119 5.47 -13.41 -8.51
N GLY A 120 5.59 -14.26 -7.47
CA GLY A 120 5.28 -15.69 -7.55
C GLY A 120 3.78 -15.98 -7.42
N ALA A 121 2.96 -15.39 -8.30
CA ALA A 121 1.51 -15.54 -8.22
C ALA A 121 1.07 -16.97 -8.54
N LEU A 122 0.30 -17.58 -7.65
CA LEU A 122 -0.45 -18.80 -7.97
C LEU A 122 -1.53 -18.41 -8.98
N LEU A 123 -1.45 -18.88 -10.22
CA LEU A 123 -2.35 -18.43 -11.29
C LEU A 123 -3.72 -19.10 -11.24
N ASN A 124 -3.81 -20.37 -10.84
CA ASN A 124 -5.08 -21.10 -10.82
C ASN A 124 -6.18 -20.39 -10.00
N PRO A 125 -5.92 -19.83 -8.81
CA PRO A 125 -6.92 -19.08 -8.05
C PRO A 125 -7.48 -17.82 -8.71
N TRP A 126 -6.84 -17.28 -9.76
CA TRP A 126 -7.30 -16.10 -10.49
C TRP A 126 -8.35 -16.41 -11.57
N PHE A 127 -8.47 -17.68 -11.96
CA PHE A 127 -9.52 -18.11 -12.87
C PHE A 127 -10.87 -18.09 -12.18
N ASP A 128 -11.90 -17.79 -12.96
CA ASP A 128 -13.29 -17.77 -12.54
C ASP A 128 -13.57 -16.85 -11.33
N ARG A 129 -12.88 -15.70 -11.29
CA ARG A 129 -13.06 -14.65 -10.30
C ARG A 129 -13.60 -13.38 -10.93
N ASP A 130 -14.46 -12.72 -10.18
CA ASP A 130 -14.86 -11.33 -10.40
C ASP A 130 -13.67 -10.42 -10.05
N LEU A 131 -13.01 -9.88 -11.07
CA LEU A 131 -11.82 -9.05 -10.91
C LEU A 131 -12.15 -7.57 -11.11
N SER A 132 -11.67 -6.72 -10.20
CA SER A 132 -11.68 -5.27 -10.31
C SER A 132 -10.31 -4.74 -10.77
N ILE A 133 -10.22 -3.44 -11.03
CA ILE A 133 -8.97 -2.73 -11.36
C ILE A 133 -8.73 -1.65 -10.32
N ALA A 134 -7.52 -1.66 -9.75
CA ALA A 134 -7.04 -0.64 -8.84
C ALA A 134 -5.57 -0.31 -9.12
N GLY A 135 -5.12 0.89 -8.76
CA GLY A 135 -3.76 1.32 -9.03
C GLY A 135 -3.55 2.81 -8.89
N ARG A 136 -2.56 3.33 -9.63
CA ARG A 136 -2.22 4.74 -9.70
C ARG A 136 -2.20 5.17 -11.16
N ILE A 137 -2.85 6.30 -11.45
CA ILE A 137 -2.78 6.97 -12.75
C ILE A 137 -1.96 8.23 -12.58
N THR A 138 -0.92 8.38 -13.40
CA THR A 138 -0.18 9.63 -13.54
C THR A 138 -0.70 10.36 -14.78
N LYS A 139 -1.15 11.60 -14.62
CA LYS A 139 -1.74 12.40 -15.70
C LYS A 139 -1.23 13.84 -15.67
N ALA A 140 -1.26 14.49 -16.85
CA ALA A 140 -1.11 15.93 -16.93
C ALA A 140 -2.45 16.61 -16.63
N THR A 141 -2.41 17.63 -15.78
CA THR A 141 -3.54 18.54 -15.55
C THR A 141 -3.73 19.47 -16.75
N LYS A 142 -4.87 20.16 -16.82
CA LYS A 142 -5.14 21.18 -17.86
C LYS A 142 -4.05 22.27 -17.93
N ASN A 143 -3.36 22.51 -16.83
CA ASN A 143 -2.31 23.52 -16.71
C ASN A 143 -0.89 22.95 -16.91
N GLY A 144 -0.77 21.70 -17.39
CA GLY A 144 0.52 21.06 -17.68
C GLY A 144 1.25 20.47 -16.47
N LYS A 145 0.77 20.68 -15.24
CA LYS A 145 1.32 20.03 -14.04
C LYS A 145 1.05 18.53 -14.08
N ILE A 146 2.05 17.71 -13.78
CA ILE A 146 1.90 16.26 -13.61
C ILE A 146 1.40 15.97 -12.20
N GLU A 147 0.36 15.15 -12.10
CA GLU A 147 -0.15 14.64 -10.82
C GLU A 147 -0.40 13.14 -10.91
N SER A 148 -0.38 12.48 -9.75
CA SER A 148 -0.78 11.09 -9.63
C SER A 148 -2.02 10.97 -8.76
N ILE A 149 -2.97 10.16 -9.20
CA ILE A 149 -4.20 9.84 -8.46
C ILE A 149 -4.28 8.33 -8.25
N ILE A 150 -4.71 7.94 -7.06
CA ILE A 150 -5.01 6.55 -6.74
C ILE A 150 -6.44 6.25 -7.21
N ILE A 151 -6.64 5.11 -7.85
CA ILE A 151 -7.94 4.64 -8.32
C ILE A 151 -8.24 3.23 -7.80
N ASP A 152 -9.51 2.98 -7.53
CA ASP A 152 -10.07 1.67 -7.24
C ASP A 152 -11.49 1.65 -7.76
N ALA A 153 -11.76 0.82 -8.77
CA ALA A 153 -13.08 0.74 -9.39
C ALA A 153 -14.13 0.12 -8.47
N LYS A 154 -13.72 -0.73 -7.50
CA LYS A 154 -14.61 -1.42 -6.55
C LYS A 154 -15.80 -2.17 -7.18
N GLU A 155 -15.70 -2.51 -8.45
CA GLU A 155 -16.71 -3.25 -9.20
C GLU A 155 -16.05 -4.31 -10.09
N PRO A 156 -16.74 -5.42 -10.38
CA PRO A 156 -16.20 -6.47 -11.25
C PRO A 156 -16.16 -5.99 -12.69
N LEU A 157 -14.96 -5.71 -13.19
CA LEU A 157 -14.71 -5.20 -14.55
C LEU A 157 -14.09 -6.23 -15.49
N ALA A 158 -13.50 -7.29 -14.94
CA ALA A 158 -12.78 -8.30 -15.69
C ALA A 158 -13.02 -9.70 -15.12
N PHE A 159 -12.83 -10.70 -15.98
CA PHE A 159 -12.98 -12.11 -15.65
C PHE A 159 -11.99 -12.93 -16.48
N ILE A 160 -11.38 -13.95 -15.87
CA ILE A 160 -10.47 -14.88 -16.55
C ILE A 160 -11.17 -16.24 -16.57
N PRO A 161 -11.83 -16.63 -17.68
CA PRO A 161 -12.55 -17.89 -17.74
C PRO A 161 -11.60 -19.07 -17.76
N SER A 162 -11.90 -20.11 -16.98
CA SER A 162 -11.32 -21.44 -17.21
C SER A 162 -11.83 -22.04 -18.52
N LEU A 163 -11.10 -23.03 -19.04
CA LEU A 163 -11.47 -23.76 -20.26
C LEU A 163 -12.44 -24.91 -19.95
#